data_AF-A0AAW9J6G4-F1
#
_entry.id   AF-A0AAW9J6G4-F1
#
_cell.length_a   1.000
_cell.length_b   1.000
_cell.length_c   1.000
_cell.angle_alpha   90.00
_cell.angle_beta   90.00
_cell.angle_gamma   90.00
#
_symmetry.space_group_name_H-M   'P 1'
#
loop_
_entity.id
_entity.type
_entity.pdbx_description
1 polymer ?
#
loop_
_entity_poly.entity_id
_entity_poly.type
_entity_poly.pdbx_seq_one_letter_code
_entity_poly.pdbx_strand_id
1 'polypeptide(L)'
;FFTMEDRRSIMRGHLSSKANRLWLVPLRLYIGSLWLIEGLKKLLGEGTWDSMWKANNISDFFNRVTIGADSWTKAGNVKMPFTWLQDATSGASAGASAGEAAAEFAKPIIKEIPGWYSAIMQVMMPNPEVAVWFQRIVVLMEIGMGLCLIAGLFTFICSGVSAGMVVNFILCAMAGWDILWFFFGSIALMGGAGRTFGLDYYI
;
A
#
# COMPACT_ATOMS: atom_id res chain seq x y z
N PHE A 1 13.74 8.60 -16.71
CA PHE A 1 12.88 8.21 -17.83
C PHE A 1 12.93 9.25 -18.96
N PHE A 2 12.74 10.54 -18.68
CA PHE A 2 12.83 11.59 -19.69
C PHE A 2 14.28 12.02 -19.96
N THR A 3 14.86 11.60 -21.07
CA THR A 3 16.05 12.22 -21.64
C THR A 3 15.60 13.20 -22.72
N MET A 4 15.80 14.49 -22.49
CA MET A 4 15.56 15.51 -23.51
C MET A 4 16.90 16.09 -23.96
N GLU A 5 17.22 15.91 -25.23
CA GLU A 5 18.34 16.61 -25.87
C GLU A 5 18.03 18.12 -25.91
N ASP A 6 19.07 18.94 -25.76
CA ASP A 6 18.99 20.41 -25.80
C ASP A 6 18.11 21.10 -24.75
N ARG A 7 17.73 20.43 -23.64
CA ARG A 7 16.97 21.03 -22.53
C ARG A 7 15.67 21.74 -22.95
N ARG A 8 15.03 21.30 -24.04
CA ARG A 8 13.82 21.92 -24.63
C ARG A 8 12.53 21.64 -23.84
N SER A 9 12.62 21.35 -22.55
CA SER A 9 11.45 21.18 -21.68
C SER A 9 11.10 22.49 -20.96
N ILE A 10 9.84 22.64 -20.58
CA ILE A 10 9.35 23.79 -19.78
C ILE A 10 10.20 24.00 -18.51
N MET A 11 10.75 22.92 -17.96
CA MET A 11 11.62 22.93 -16.77
C MET A 11 13.14 22.91 -17.11
N ARG A 12 13.53 23.34 -18.31
CA ARG A 12 14.91 23.68 -18.73
C ARG A 12 16.00 22.68 -18.29
N GLY A 13 15.70 21.38 -18.37
CA GLY A 13 16.66 20.29 -18.13
C GLY A 13 16.68 19.69 -16.73
N HIS A 14 15.95 20.23 -15.74
CA HIS A 14 15.83 19.61 -14.40
C HIS A 14 15.23 18.20 -14.48
N LEU A 15 14.25 18.00 -15.37
CA LEU A 15 13.62 16.70 -15.63
C LEU A 15 14.54 15.70 -16.38
N SER A 16 15.65 16.18 -16.94
CA SER A 16 16.60 15.38 -17.73
C SER A 16 17.92 15.09 -16.99
N SER A 17 17.99 15.37 -15.68
CA SER A 17 19.17 15.11 -14.87
C SER A 17 19.49 13.61 -14.78
N LYS A 18 20.76 13.25 -14.97
CA LYS A 18 21.25 11.86 -14.93
C LYS A 18 21.80 11.57 -13.54
N ALA A 19 21.04 10.85 -12.71
CA ALA A 19 21.51 10.30 -11.44
C ALA A 19 22.04 8.87 -11.61
N ASN A 20 22.97 8.44 -10.74
CA ASN A 20 23.44 7.07 -10.72
C ASN A 20 22.31 6.14 -10.23
N ARG A 21 21.76 5.35 -11.16
CA ARG A 21 20.59 4.49 -10.94
C ARG A 21 20.90 3.28 -10.06
N LEU A 22 22.18 2.92 -9.89
CA LEU A 22 22.59 1.82 -9.00
C LEU A 22 22.12 2.03 -7.56
N TRP A 23 22.15 3.28 -7.07
CA TRP A 23 21.73 3.61 -5.71
C TRP A 23 20.23 3.54 -5.49
N LEU A 24 19.43 3.47 -6.56
CA LEU A 24 17.98 3.29 -6.45
C LEU A 24 17.59 1.82 -6.28
N VAL A 25 18.49 0.86 -6.52
CA VAL A 25 18.18 -0.57 -6.42
C VAL A 25 17.87 -1.00 -4.97
N PRO A 26 18.65 -0.62 -3.94
CA PRO A 26 18.30 -0.93 -2.56
C PRO A 26 16.96 -0.32 -2.15
N LEU A 27 16.71 0.95 -2.52
CA LEU A 27 15.44 1.63 -2.27
C LEU A 27 14.26 0.91 -2.95
N ARG A 28 14.48 0.40 -4.16
CA ARG A 28 13.47 -0.32 -4.95
C ARG A 28 13.07 -1.63 -4.26
N LEU A 29 14.06 -2.43 -3.87
CA LEU A 29 13.85 -3.68 -3.16
C LEU A 29 13.20 -3.44 -1.80
N TYR A 30 13.63 -2.39 -1.09
CA TYR A 30 13.07 -2.03 0.21
C TYR A 30 11.60 -1.66 0.12
N ILE A 31 11.23 -0.69 -0.73
CA ILE A 31 9.83 -0.25 -0.88
C ILE A 31 8.96 -1.39 -1.42
N GLY A 32 9.45 -2.15 -2.40
CA GLY A 32 8.73 -3.31 -2.92
C GLY A 32 8.50 -4.39 -1.85
N SER A 33 9.48 -4.64 -0.98
CA SER A 33 9.35 -5.60 0.12
C SER A 33 8.34 -5.15 1.17
N LEU A 34 8.33 -3.85 1.50
CA LEU A 34 7.37 -3.33 2.47
C LEU A 34 5.93 -3.43 1.97
N TRP A 35 5.68 -3.06 0.70
CA TRP A 35 4.36 -3.24 0.10
C TRP A 35 3.92 -4.70 0.05
N LEU A 36 4.85 -5.60 -0.26
CA LEU A 36 4.57 -7.04 -0.26
C LEU A 36 4.21 -7.52 1.15
N ILE A 37 4.98 -7.13 2.17
CA ILE A 37 4.72 -7.50 3.57
C ILE A 37 3.37 -6.94 4.04
N GLU A 38 3.08 -5.66 3.76
CA GLU A 38 1.80 -5.04 4.14
C GLU A 38 0.61 -5.71 3.42
N GLY A 39 0.76 -6.01 2.14
CA GLY A 39 -0.25 -6.75 1.38
C GLY A 39 -0.48 -8.16 1.93
N LEU A 40 0.58 -8.90 2.27
CA LEU A 40 0.47 -10.23 2.86
C LEU A 40 -0.16 -10.21 4.26
N LYS A 41 0.19 -9.23 5.09
CA LYS A 41 -0.43 -9.02 6.40
C LYS A 41 -1.94 -8.81 6.28
N LYS A 42 -2.38 -7.98 5.32
CA LYS A 42 -3.81 -7.73 5.09
C LYS A 42 -4.53 -8.93 4.46
N LEU A 43 -3.84 -9.69 3.61
CA LEU A 43 -4.39 -10.90 3.00
C LEU A 43 -4.61 -12.01 4.03
N LEU A 44 -3.61 -12.28 4.86
CA LEU A 44 -3.67 -13.36 5.85
C LEU A 44 -4.46 -12.92 7.08
N GLY A 45 -4.34 -11.67 7.51
CA GLY A 45 -4.84 -11.17 8.78
C GLY A 45 -3.72 -11.09 9.80
N GLU A 46 -3.77 -10.05 10.65
CA GLU A 46 -2.69 -9.70 11.59
C GLU A 46 -2.43 -10.81 12.62
N GLY A 47 -3.49 -11.40 13.19
CA GLY A 47 -3.34 -12.49 14.17
C GLY A 47 -2.70 -13.75 13.59
N THR A 48 -3.03 -14.13 12.35
CA THR A 48 -2.38 -15.25 11.65
C THR A 48 -0.95 -14.94 11.25
N TRP A 49 -0.67 -13.70 10.83
CA TRP A 49 0.68 -13.24 10.50
C TRP A 49 1.63 -13.35 11.68
N ASP A 50 1.22 -12.84 12.85
CA ASP A 50 2.01 -12.93 14.08
C ASP A 50 2.21 -14.38 14.53
N SER A 51 1.18 -15.21 14.34
CA SER A 51 1.24 -16.62 14.65
C SER A 51 2.20 -17.39 13.74
N MET A 52 2.35 -16.98 12.48
CA MET A 52 3.33 -17.56 11.55
C MET A 52 4.75 -17.23 12.00
N TRP A 53 5.04 -15.96 12.31
CA TRP A 53 6.40 -15.55 12.70
C TRP A 53 6.85 -16.11 14.07
N LYS A 54 5.90 -16.50 14.93
CA LYS A 54 6.16 -17.20 16.20
C LYS A 54 6.32 -18.72 16.04
N ALA A 55 6.28 -19.28 14.84
CA ALA A 55 6.45 -20.71 14.62
C ALA A 55 7.91 -21.14 14.86
N ASN A 56 8.11 -22.25 15.58
CA ASN A 56 9.44 -22.77 15.90
C ASN A 56 10.08 -23.56 14.75
N ASN A 57 9.28 -24.04 13.79
CA ASN A 57 9.72 -24.86 12.66
C ASN A 57 9.16 -24.33 11.33
N ILE A 58 9.89 -24.58 10.23
CA ILE A 58 9.46 -24.20 8.87
C ILE A 58 8.16 -24.90 8.46
N SER A 59 7.97 -26.18 8.85
CA SER A 59 6.72 -26.90 8.59
C SER A 59 5.52 -26.24 9.30
N ASP A 60 5.69 -25.87 10.57
CA ASP A 60 4.66 -25.18 11.35
C ASP A 60 4.39 -23.77 10.81
N PHE A 61 5.39 -23.10 10.27
CA PHE A 61 5.24 -21.82 9.59
C PHE A 61 4.30 -21.95 8.39
N PHE A 62 4.57 -22.88 7.47
CA PHE A 62 3.75 -23.07 6.26
C PHE A 62 2.35 -23.62 6.57
N ASN A 63 2.20 -24.47 7.59
CA ASN A 63 0.88 -24.98 8.02
C ASN A 63 -0.03 -23.89 8.60
N ARG A 64 0.55 -22.80 9.13
CA ARG A 64 -0.19 -21.66 9.66
C ARG A 64 -0.61 -20.66 8.59
N VAL A 65 -0.09 -20.77 7.36
CA VAL A 65 -0.47 -19.93 6.21
C VAL A 65 -1.91 -20.20 5.82
N THR A 66 -2.82 -19.49 6.47
CA THR A 66 -4.26 -19.57 6.25
C THR A 66 -4.86 -18.17 6.25
N ILE A 67 -5.99 -18.00 5.57
CA ILE A 67 -6.73 -16.74 5.59
C ILE A 67 -7.47 -16.65 6.94
N GLY A 68 -6.88 -15.89 7.86
CA GLY A 68 -7.37 -15.66 9.21
C GLY A 68 -8.74 -14.97 9.26
N ALA A 69 -9.41 -15.05 10.41
CA ALA A 69 -10.73 -14.45 10.61
C ALA A 69 -10.71 -12.92 10.36
N ASP A 70 -9.60 -12.26 10.66
CA ASP A 70 -9.42 -10.81 10.54
C ASP A 70 -8.91 -10.32 9.16
N SER A 71 -8.82 -11.23 8.18
CA SER A 71 -8.39 -10.88 6.82
C SER A 71 -9.29 -9.80 6.22
N TRP A 72 -8.66 -8.86 5.50
CA TRP A 72 -9.35 -7.81 4.74
C TRP A 72 -10.15 -8.35 3.54
N THR A 73 -9.92 -9.61 3.16
CA THR A 73 -10.55 -10.23 1.99
C THR A 73 -11.83 -10.99 2.32
N LYS A 74 -12.14 -11.19 3.61
CA LYS A 74 -13.34 -11.92 4.06
C LYS A 74 -14.59 -11.03 4.00
N ALA A 75 -15.70 -11.63 3.55
CA ALA A 75 -17.00 -10.97 3.52
C ALA A 75 -17.44 -10.60 4.95
N GLY A 76 -17.90 -9.37 5.15
CA GLY A 76 -18.30 -8.83 6.47
C GLY A 76 -17.22 -8.07 7.23
N ASN A 77 -15.95 -8.15 6.83
CA ASN A 77 -14.85 -7.46 7.52
C ASN A 77 -14.54 -6.07 6.94
N VAL A 78 -15.43 -5.10 7.18
CA VAL A 78 -15.19 -3.74 6.71
C VAL A 78 -14.22 -3.00 7.63
N LYS A 79 -12.92 -3.09 7.32
CA LYS A 79 -11.83 -2.35 7.99
C LYS A 79 -11.64 -0.88 7.55
N MET A 80 -12.49 -0.36 6.65
CA MET A 80 -12.38 1.03 6.19
C MET A 80 -13.03 2.01 7.20
N PRO A 81 -12.43 3.20 7.44
CA PRO A 81 -12.86 4.13 8.48
C PRO A 81 -14.07 5.01 8.08
N PHE A 82 -14.96 4.51 7.23
CA PHE A 82 -16.12 5.27 6.76
C PHE A 82 -17.36 4.99 7.61
N THR A 83 -17.96 6.03 8.18
CA THR A 83 -19.09 5.92 9.11
C THR A 83 -20.30 5.18 8.53
N TRP A 84 -20.67 5.46 7.27
CA TRP A 84 -21.81 4.83 6.60
C TRP A 84 -21.62 3.33 6.32
N LEU A 85 -20.38 2.83 6.31
CA LEU A 85 -20.10 1.41 6.16
C LEU A 85 -20.11 0.65 7.49
N GLN A 86 -19.83 1.35 8.59
CA GLN A 86 -19.81 0.77 9.92
C GLN A 86 -21.22 0.55 10.48
N ASP A 87 -22.16 1.46 10.21
CA ASP A 87 -23.56 1.31 10.63
C ASP A 87 -24.25 0.05 10.07
N ALA A 88 -23.86 -0.40 8.87
CA ALA A 88 -24.37 -1.64 8.28
C ALA A 88 -23.76 -2.92 8.88
N THR A 89 -22.66 -2.80 9.63
CA THR A 89 -21.91 -3.92 10.26
C THR A 89 -22.00 -3.90 11.79
N SER A 90 -22.73 -2.92 12.37
CA SER A 90 -22.95 -2.73 13.82
C SER A 90 -23.61 -3.93 14.55
N GLY A 91 -23.91 -5.02 13.86
CA GLY A 91 -24.26 -6.30 14.48
C GLY A 91 -23.08 -7.17 14.95
N ALA A 92 -21.82 -6.89 14.56
CA ALA A 92 -20.70 -7.78 14.93
C ALA A 92 -19.32 -7.13 15.12
N SER A 93 -19.17 -5.80 15.03
CA SER A 93 -17.89 -5.14 15.35
C SER A 93 -18.02 -3.74 15.94
N ALA A 94 -19.17 -3.43 16.54
CA ALA A 94 -19.32 -2.28 17.42
C ALA A 94 -18.63 -2.56 18.77
N GLY A 95 -17.31 -2.39 18.83
CA GLY A 95 -16.57 -2.44 20.09
C GLY A 95 -15.21 -3.12 20.02
N ALA A 96 -14.29 -2.62 19.21
CA ALA A 96 -12.85 -2.88 19.37
C ALA A 96 -11.99 -1.88 18.57
N SER A 97 -12.09 -0.58 18.88
CA SER A 97 -10.99 0.39 18.69
C SER A 97 -11.30 1.77 19.28
N ALA A 98 -12.03 1.81 20.41
CA ALA A 98 -12.09 2.97 21.28
C ALA A 98 -11.44 2.58 22.61
N GLY A 99 -10.10 2.59 22.64
CA GLY A 99 -9.30 2.22 23.81
C GLY A 99 -8.87 0.75 23.79
N GLU A 100 -7.59 0.52 24.08
CA GLU A 100 -7.02 -0.78 24.45
C GLU A 100 -6.76 -1.80 23.32
N ALA A 101 -6.06 -1.35 22.28
CA ALA A 101 -5.02 -2.16 21.64
C ALA A 101 -3.96 -1.21 21.10
N ALA A 102 -2.91 -0.98 21.90
CA ALA A 102 -1.69 -0.32 21.48
C ALA A 102 -0.90 -1.22 20.52
N ALA A 103 -1.47 -1.54 19.37
CA ALA A 103 -0.69 -1.57 18.15
C ALA A 103 -0.59 -0.11 17.74
N GLU A 104 0.62 0.45 17.69
CA GLU A 104 0.91 1.79 17.17
C GLU A 104 0.48 1.90 15.69
N PHE A 105 -0.82 1.92 15.42
CA PHE A 105 -1.32 2.54 14.21
C PHE A 105 -1.01 4.03 14.38
N ALA A 106 0.06 4.44 13.73
CA ALA A 106 0.63 5.77 13.83
C ALA A 106 -0.46 6.84 13.72
N LYS A 107 -0.36 7.85 14.58
CA LYS A 107 -1.29 8.99 14.65
C LYS A 107 -1.62 9.49 13.24
N PRO A 108 -2.90 9.42 12.79
CA PRO A 108 -3.28 9.83 11.45
C PRO A 108 -2.78 11.24 11.14
N ILE A 109 -2.21 11.43 9.94
CA ILE A 109 -1.68 12.72 9.52
C ILE A 109 -2.80 13.78 9.47
N ILE A 110 -3.99 13.37 9.02
CA ILE A 110 -5.19 14.20 9.02
C ILE A 110 -6.16 13.70 10.09
N LYS A 111 -6.81 14.64 10.80
CA LYS A 111 -7.72 14.32 11.92
C LYS A 111 -9.07 13.77 11.47
N GLU A 112 -9.53 14.20 10.30
CA GLU A 112 -10.83 13.83 9.73
C GLU A 112 -10.70 13.64 8.22
N ILE A 113 -11.55 12.77 7.68
CA ILE A 113 -11.63 12.49 6.25
C ILE A 113 -12.20 13.74 5.55
N PRO A 114 -11.55 14.28 4.49
CA PRO A 114 -12.06 15.46 3.80
C PRO A 114 -13.46 15.21 3.22
N GLY A 115 -14.41 16.12 3.45
CA GLY A 115 -15.82 15.90 3.08
C GLY A 115 -16.06 15.66 1.58
N TRP A 116 -15.29 16.31 0.69
CA TRP A 116 -15.35 16.08 -0.76
C TRP A 116 -14.89 14.66 -1.14
N TYR A 117 -13.92 14.12 -0.41
CA TYR A 117 -13.39 12.78 -0.62
C TYR A 117 -14.35 11.72 -0.07
N SER A 118 -14.97 12.00 1.08
CA SER A 118 -16.07 11.20 1.62
C SER A 118 -17.22 11.07 0.61
N ALA A 119 -17.62 12.15 -0.06
CA ALA A 119 -18.67 12.11 -1.08
C ALA A 119 -18.28 11.24 -2.29
N ILE A 120 -17.04 11.33 -2.77
CA ILE A 120 -16.52 10.46 -3.85
C ILE A 120 -16.53 8.99 -3.39
N MET A 121 -16.09 8.73 -2.16
CA MET A 121 -16.03 7.38 -1.60
C MET A 121 -17.41 6.78 -1.32
N GLN A 122 -18.42 7.59 -0.98
CA GLN A 122 -19.81 7.12 -0.87
C GLN A 122 -20.37 6.68 -2.23
N VAL A 123 -20.03 7.38 -3.31
CA VAL A 123 -20.42 6.99 -4.67
C VAL A 123 -19.69 5.71 -5.10
N MET A 124 -18.41 5.60 -4.79
CA MET A 124 -17.58 4.44 -5.16
C MET A 124 -17.88 3.19 -4.31
N MET A 125 -18.21 3.36 -3.03
CA MET A 125 -18.49 2.30 -2.07
C MET A 125 -19.79 2.60 -1.30
N PRO A 126 -20.95 2.39 -1.94
CA PRO A 126 -22.24 2.63 -1.30
C PRO A 126 -22.59 1.57 -0.26
N ASN A 127 -22.11 0.33 -0.43
CA ASN A 127 -22.49 -0.83 0.38
C ASN A 127 -21.26 -1.53 0.99
N PRO A 128 -21.40 -2.22 2.15
CA PRO A 128 -20.30 -2.94 2.80
C PRO A 128 -19.70 -4.06 1.93
N GLU A 129 -20.49 -4.70 1.08
CA GLU A 129 -20.00 -5.71 0.14
C GLU A 129 -19.06 -5.12 -0.91
N VAL A 130 -19.39 -3.92 -1.42
CA VAL A 130 -18.56 -3.18 -2.38
C VAL A 130 -17.28 -2.69 -1.70
N ALA A 131 -17.35 -2.34 -0.41
CA ALA A 131 -16.17 -1.98 0.37
C ALA A 131 -15.20 -3.16 0.54
N VAL A 132 -15.71 -4.37 0.86
CA VAL A 132 -14.87 -5.58 0.93
C VAL A 132 -14.29 -5.91 -0.45
N TRP A 133 -15.04 -5.71 -1.53
CA TRP A 133 -14.52 -5.89 -2.88
C TRP A 133 -13.38 -4.91 -3.19
N PHE A 134 -13.54 -3.64 -2.84
CA PHE A 134 -12.49 -2.63 -3.01
C PHE A 134 -11.26 -2.96 -2.15
N GLN A 135 -11.45 -3.45 -0.92
CA GLN A 135 -10.35 -3.94 -0.06
C GLN A 135 -9.56 -5.06 -0.72
N ARG A 136 -10.23 -6.01 -1.39
CA ARG A 136 -9.54 -7.08 -2.14
C ARG A 136 -8.67 -6.52 -3.25
N ILE A 137 -9.15 -5.52 -3.99
CA ILE A 137 -8.36 -4.86 -5.03
C ILE A 137 -7.14 -4.17 -4.42
N VAL A 138 -7.32 -3.44 -3.31
CA VAL A 138 -6.21 -2.77 -2.61
C VAL A 138 -5.15 -3.79 -2.21
N VAL A 139 -5.54 -4.91 -1.58
CA VAL A 139 -4.60 -5.96 -1.17
C VAL A 139 -3.87 -6.58 -2.38
N LEU A 140 -4.60 -6.88 -3.46
CA LEU A 140 -4.00 -7.40 -4.70
C LEU A 140 -3.01 -6.41 -5.32
N MET A 141 -3.33 -5.12 -5.25
CA MET A 141 -2.46 -4.04 -5.71
C MET A 141 -1.18 -3.91 -4.88
N GLU A 142 -1.28 -4.02 -3.55
CA GLU A 142 -0.10 -3.96 -2.67
C GLU A 142 0.87 -5.11 -2.95
N ILE A 143 0.33 -6.33 -3.08
CA ILE A 143 1.13 -7.51 -3.41
C ILE A 143 1.69 -7.41 -4.85
N GLY A 144 0.83 -7.07 -5.81
CA GLY A 144 1.19 -6.98 -7.22
C GLY A 144 2.26 -5.92 -7.48
N MET A 145 2.08 -4.71 -6.94
CA MET A 145 3.11 -3.67 -7.03
C MET A 145 4.36 -4.02 -6.24
N GLY A 146 4.24 -4.60 -5.04
CA GLY A 146 5.40 -5.03 -4.26
C GLY A 146 6.30 -5.97 -5.07
N LEU A 147 5.70 -6.99 -5.69
CA LEU A 147 6.39 -7.92 -6.58
C LEU A 147 6.96 -7.24 -7.83
N CYS A 148 6.19 -6.37 -8.48
CA CYS A 148 6.65 -5.63 -9.66
C CYS A 148 7.85 -4.73 -9.34
N LEU A 149 7.84 -4.03 -8.21
CA LEU A 149 8.97 -3.20 -7.77
C LEU A 149 10.19 -4.04 -7.43
N ILE A 150 10.05 -5.17 -6.75
CA ILE A 150 11.17 -6.07 -6.44
C ILE A 150 11.83 -6.56 -7.73
N ALA A 151 11.03 -7.12 -8.65
CA ALA A 151 11.47 -7.61 -9.95
C ALA A 151 11.98 -6.47 -10.87
N GLY A 152 11.59 -5.23 -10.58
CA GLY A 152 11.88 -4.07 -11.41
C GLY A 152 11.11 -4.07 -12.73
N LEU A 153 9.86 -4.54 -12.73
CA LEU A 153 8.93 -4.55 -13.85
C LEU A 153 7.94 -3.38 -13.74
N PHE A 154 7.75 -2.63 -14.83
CA PHE A 154 6.98 -1.40 -14.93
C PHE A 154 7.23 -0.43 -13.76
N THR A 155 8.48 -0.31 -13.33
CA THR A 155 8.88 0.39 -12.10
C THR A 155 8.39 1.83 -12.08
N PHE A 156 8.35 2.52 -13.23
CA PHE A 156 7.81 3.87 -13.31
C PHE A 156 6.31 3.93 -12.96
N ILE A 157 5.51 3.02 -13.54
CA ILE A 157 4.07 2.94 -13.31
C ILE A 157 3.79 2.47 -11.89
N CYS A 158 4.41 1.36 -11.46
CA CYS A 158 4.24 0.83 -10.11
C CYS A 158 4.68 1.83 -9.03
N SER A 159 5.71 2.63 -9.29
CA SER A 159 6.12 3.69 -8.34
C SER A 159 5.11 4.83 -8.31
N GLY A 160 4.56 5.24 -9.46
CA GLY A 160 3.51 6.26 -9.51
C GLY A 160 2.23 5.81 -8.78
N VAL A 161 1.85 4.54 -8.99
CA VAL A 161 0.69 3.94 -8.33
C VAL A 161 0.92 3.78 -6.83
N SER A 162 2.13 3.38 -6.40
CA SER A 162 2.55 3.37 -4.98
C SER A 162 2.41 4.75 -4.33
N ALA A 163 2.90 5.81 -4.98
CA ALA A 163 2.74 7.18 -4.49
C ALA A 163 1.26 7.58 -4.39
N GLY A 164 0.44 7.24 -5.39
CA GLY A 164 -1.00 7.47 -5.37
C GLY A 164 -1.73 6.73 -4.24
N MET A 165 -1.32 5.49 -3.95
CA MET A 165 -1.89 4.72 -2.84
C MET A 165 -1.56 5.31 -1.47
N VAL A 166 -0.33 5.81 -1.27
CA VAL A 166 0.01 6.51 -0.02
C VAL A 166 -0.88 7.73 0.16
N VAL A 167 -1.10 8.51 -0.91
CA VAL A 167 -2.03 9.66 -0.88
C VAL A 167 -3.45 9.19 -0.52
N ASN A 168 -3.93 8.09 -1.11
CA ASN A 168 -5.24 7.51 -0.81
C ASN A 168 -5.38 7.13 0.67
N PHE A 169 -4.36 6.51 1.27
CA PHE A 169 -4.36 6.17 2.70
C PHE A 169 -4.29 7.39 3.62
N ILE A 170 -3.58 8.44 3.22
CA ILE A 170 -3.57 9.73 3.92
C ILE A 170 -4.97 10.34 3.88
N LEU A 171 -5.62 10.39 2.72
CA LEU A 171 -6.98 10.93 2.57
C LEU A 171 -8.05 10.12 3.34
N CYS A 172 -7.84 8.81 3.50
CA CYS A 172 -8.68 7.95 4.34
C CYS A 172 -8.40 8.09 5.85
N ALA A 173 -7.51 8.99 6.29
CA ALA A 173 -7.07 9.11 7.69
C ALA A 173 -6.55 7.79 8.30
N MET A 174 -6.02 6.88 7.46
CA MET A 174 -5.50 5.57 7.87
C MET A 174 -3.97 5.51 7.88
N ALA A 175 -3.32 6.54 7.32
CA ALA A 175 -1.87 6.67 7.25
C ALA A 175 -1.33 7.59 8.35
N GLY A 176 -0.31 7.11 9.06
CA GLY A 176 0.50 7.94 9.94
C GLY A 176 1.75 8.50 9.25
N TRP A 177 2.62 9.12 10.03
CA TRP A 177 3.86 9.74 9.56
C TRP A 177 4.91 8.74 9.05
N ASP A 178 4.77 7.48 9.42
CA ASP A 178 5.60 6.34 9.02
C ASP A 178 5.54 6.08 7.51
N ILE A 179 4.34 6.14 6.90
CA ILE A 179 4.17 5.83 5.47
C ILE A 179 4.46 7.02 4.56
N LEU A 180 4.58 8.24 5.10
CA LEU A 180 4.90 9.45 4.31
C LEU A 180 6.22 9.31 3.56
N TRP A 181 7.20 8.60 4.12
CA TRP A 181 8.46 8.32 3.43
C TRP A 181 8.28 7.45 2.19
N PHE A 182 7.28 6.55 2.16
CA PHE A 182 7.02 5.70 1.00
C PHE A 182 6.60 6.55 -0.20
N PHE A 183 5.90 7.67 0.03
CA PHE A 183 5.55 8.60 -1.03
C PHE A 183 6.80 9.19 -1.70
N PHE A 184 7.71 9.76 -0.90
CA PHE A 184 8.96 10.34 -1.43
C PHE A 184 9.88 9.29 -2.04
N GLY A 185 9.98 8.12 -1.42
CA GLY A 185 10.73 6.99 -1.93
C GLY A 185 10.19 6.51 -3.27
N SER A 186 8.86 6.44 -3.43
CA SER A 186 8.21 6.08 -4.69
C SER A 186 8.50 7.10 -5.79
N ILE A 187 8.44 8.40 -5.49
CA ILE A 187 8.82 9.45 -6.45
C ILE A 187 10.29 9.30 -6.88
N ALA A 188 11.19 8.97 -5.96
CA ALA A 188 12.60 8.74 -6.29
C ALA A 188 12.77 7.53 -7.23
N LEU A 189 11.99 6.46 -7.05
CA LEU A 189 12.03 5.27 -7.92
C LEU A 189 11.55 5.53 -9.36
N MET A 190 10.68 6.53 -9.56
CA MET A 190 10.29 7.01 -10.89
C MET A 190 11.48 7.56 -11.70
N GLY A 191 12.63 7.83 -11.05
CA GLY A 191 13.91 8.18 -11.69
C GLY A 191 14.48 7.11 -12.65
N GLY A 192 13.87 5.92 -12.72
CA GLY A 192 14.27 4.84 -13.62
C GLY A 192 14.99 3.70 -12.91
N ALA A 193 14.61 3.42 -11.67
CA ALA A 193 15.18 2.36 -10.84
C ALA A 193 15.02 0.94 -11.44
N GLY A 194 14.05 0.74 -12.33
CA GLY A 194 13.83 -0.55 -13.01
C GLY A 194 14.89 -0.93 -14.03
N ARG A 195 15.60 0.05 -14.61
CA ARG A 195 16.57 -0.18 -15.69
C ARG A 195 17.91 -0.74 -15.21
N THR A 196 18.09 -0.86 -13.90
CA THR A 196 19.33 -1.33 -13.28
C THR A 196 18.99 -2.54 -12.43
N PHE A 197 19.52 -3.72 -12.82
CA PHE A 197 19.17 -5.00 -12.20
C PHE A 197 17.65 -5.23 -12.07
N GLY A 198 16.87 -4.87 -13.09
CA GLY A 198 15.41 -5.04 -13.11
C GLY A 198 14.92 -5.39 -14.51
N LEU A 199 13.70 -5.94 -14.57
CA LEU A 199 13.10 -6.40 -15.82
C LEU A 199 12.81 -5.29 -16.84
N ASP A 200 12.64 -4.04 -16.40
CA ASP A 200 12.53 -2.82 -17.25
C ASP A 200 13.79 -2.52 -18.06
N TYR A 201 14.87 -3.28 -17.88
CA TYR A 201 16.00 -3.25 -18.80
C TYR A 201 15.72 -4.01 -20.10
N TYR A 202 14.93 -5.09 -20.02
CA TYR A 202 14.69 -6.04 -21.10
C TYR A 202 13.39 -5.77 -21.89
N ILE A 203 12.54 -4.87 -21.37
CA ILE A 203 11.26 -4.46 -21.94
C ILE A 203 11.31 -2.95 -22.18
#